data_AF-A0A7K3AK95-F1
#
_entry.id   AF-A0A7K3AK95-F1
#
_cell.length_a   1.000
_cell.length_b   1.000
_cell.length_c   1.000
_cell.angle_alpha   90.00
_cell.angle_beta   90.00
_cell.angle_gamma   90.00
#
_symmetry.space_group_name_H-M   'P 1'
#
loop_
_entity.id
_entity.type
_entity.pdbx_description
1 polymer ?
#
loop_
_entity_poly.entity_id
_entity_poly.type
_entity_poly.pdbx_seq_one_letter_code
_entity_poly.pdbx_strand_id
1 'polypeptide(L)'
;MIGNSAGRAFLGSFTSAGGLGVTAASVDRETGALTLLGSTDAVPDPSFLAVGPRENGTVLYAVGESAPGVAAAFTVDGDVPTLLAPAQAVDGDAPTHLTLAANHLVTANYTSGSVTALPVLADGSLGAAASVLRHEGSGPDTGRQEAPHAHQVLADPSGNWLVSVDLGTDSVRVCALDPATGALRLHGETALRPGTGPRHLAFHPSGALAYVLGELEPVLTVCRWDAETGRLDVLGEAPVLPEHETADEAVRTYPSEVVVARDGRFLWTANRGHDSISVLTLDESGEKAALVATVGCGGRWPRDLTLDPSGQWLYAANEHSGNVSWFAVDAETGIPRHAGSVEAPAVSCVVFV
;
A
#
# COMPACT_ATOMS: atom_id res chain seq x y z
N MET A 1 -23.39 16.08 -26.73
CA MET A 1 -23.43 15.88 -25.26
C MET A 1 -23.19 14.42 -25.01
N ILE A 2 -21.95 14.05 -24.70
CA ILE A 2 -21.57 12.70 -24.27
C ILE A 2 -21.09 12.89 -22.84
N GLY A 3 -21.74 12.18 -21.92
CA GLY A 3 -21.69 12.42 -20.50
C GLY A 3 -20.27 12.30 -19.94
N ASN A 4 -19.95 13.29 -19.11
CA ASN A 4 -18.77 13.35 -18.27
C ASN A 4 -18.90 12.31 -17.14
N SER A 5 -18.53 11.05 -17.40
CA SER A 5 -18.61 9.93 -16.44
C SER A 5 -17.38 9.02 -16.40
N ALA A 6 -16.20 9.50 -16.80
CA ALA A 6 -14.95 8.77 -16.59
C ALA A 6 -14.45 8.96 -15.14
N GLY A 7 -14.01 7.89 -14.48
CA GLY A 7 -13.27 8.00 -13.22
C GLY A 7 -11.83 8.44 -13.48
N ARG A 8 -11.06 8.82 -12.46
CA ARG A 8 -9.62 9.08 -12.60
C ARG A 8 -8.80 8.10 -11.76
N ALA A 9 -7.62 7.80 -12.26
CA ALA A 9 -6.60 7.06 -11.53
C ALA A 9 -5.25 7.78 -11.65
N PHE A 10 -4.37 7.53 -10.69
CA PHE A 10 -3.00 8.03 -10.67
C PHE A 10 -2.05 6.89 -10.37
N LEU A 11 -0.96 6.85 -11.12
CA LEU A 11 0.03 5.78 -11.09
C LEU A 11 1.34 6.35 -10.56
N GLY A 12 1.90 5.71 -9.54
CA GLY A 12 3.25 5.96 -9.05
C GLY A 12 4.25 5.02 -9.71
N SER A 13 5.50 5.46 -9.88
CA SER A 13 6.55 4.64 -10.52
C SER A 13 7.95 4.97 -10.03
N PHE A 14 8.89 4.02 -10.19
CA PHE A 14 10.31 4.25 -9.95
C PHE A 14 10.97 4.93 -11.15
N THR A 15 11.20 6.24 -11.05
CA THR A 15 11.97 7.03 -12.03
C THR A 15 13.40 6.52 -12.21
N SER A 16 14.02 5.99 -11.16
CA SER A 16 15.34 5.35 -11.18
C SER A 16 15.37 4.05 -12.00
N ALA A 17 14.21 3.43 -12.24
CA ALA A 17 14.03 2.26 -13.10
C ALA A 17 13.37 2.59 -14.46
N GLY A 18 13.33 3.87 -14.84
CA GLY A 18 12.78 4.32 -16.12
C GLY A 18 11.28 4.64 -16.10
N GLY A 19 10.65 4.68 -14.92
CA GLY A 19 9.29 5.17 -14.73
C GLY A 19 9.14 6.66 -15.03
N LEU A 20 7.89 7.07 -15.30
CA LEU A 20 7.57 8.44 -15.71
C LEU A 20 7.22 9.37 -14.52
N GLY A 21 7.44 8.91 -13.30
CA GLY A 21 7.03 9.58 -12.06
C GLY A 21 5.56 9.35 -11.76
N VAL A 22 4.80 10.43 -11.55
CA VAL A 22 3.35 10.37 -11.31
C VAL A 22 2.62 10.52 -12.65
N THR A 23 1.85 9.52 -13.04
CA THR A 23 1.06 9.52 -14.28
C THR A 23 -0.43 9.55 -13.98
N ALA A 24 -1.17 10.45 -14.62
CA ALA A 24 -2.63 10.45 -14.54
C ALA A 24 -3.23 9.54 -15.62
N ALA A 25 -4.38 8.95 -15.32
CA ALA A 25 -5.16 8.13 -16.24
C ALA A 25 -6.66 8.41 -16.09
N SER A 26 -7.41 8.24 -17.18
CA SER A 26 -8.86 8.11 -17.13
C SER A 26 -9.27 6.64 -17.02
N VAL A 27 -10.33 6.36 -16.27
CA VAL A 27 -10.88 5.02 -16.04
C VAL A 27 -12.22 4.89 -16.74
N ASP A 28 -12.32 3.90 -17.63
CA ASP A 28 -13.58 3.42 -18.15
C ASP A 28 -14.26 2.54 -17.08
N ARG A 29 -15.39 2.99 -16.53
CA ARG A 29 -16.05 2.31 -15.42
C ARG A 29 -16.73 0.99 -15.83
N GLU A 30 -17.06 0.83 -17.10
CA GLU A 30 -17.74 -0.37 -17.59
C GLU A 30 -16.77 -1.50 -17.90
N THR A 31 -15.54 -1.17 -18.29
CA THR A 31 -14.52 -2.13 -18.74
C THR A 31 -13.29 -2.21 -17.84
N GLY A 32 -13.15 -1.29 -16.88
CA GLY A 32 -11.95 -1.12 -16.06
C GLY A 32 -10.74 -0.58 -16.82
N ALA A 33 -10.88 -0.22 -18.09
CA ALA A 33 -9.74 0.16 -18.90
C ALA A 33 -9.12 1.49 -18.46
N LEU A 34 -7.79 1.50 -18.33
CA LEU A 34 -7.01 2.72 -18.10
C LEU A 34 -6.57 3.32 -19.43
N THR A 35 -6.79 4.62 -19.61
CA THR A 35 -6.16 5.41 -20.68
C THR A 35 -5.21 6.42 -20.04
N LEU A 36 -3.91 6.29 -20.30
CA LEU A 36 -2.91 7.22 -19.78
C LEU A 36 -3.09 8.61 -20.38
N LEU A 37 -2.92 9.62 -19.54
CA LEU A 37 -3.01 11.03 -19.88
C LEU A 37 -1.59 11.61 -19.88
N GLY A 38 -1.28 12.51 -18.95
CA GLY A 38 0.03 13.10 -18.78
C GLY A 38 0.75 12.61 -17.51
N SER A 39 2.07 12.81 -17.49
CA SER A 39 2.94 12.42 -16.37
C SER A 39 3.86 13.56 -15.94
N THR A 40 4.40 13.45 -14.73
CA THR A 40 5.43 14.35 -14.18
C THR A 40 6.45 13.57 -13.35
N ASP A 41 7.73 13.90 -13.52
CA ASP A 41 8.87 13.39 -12.78
C ASP A 41 9.38 14.39 -11.71
N ALA A 42 8.50 15.31 -11.28
CA ALA A 42 8.86 16.39 -10.36
C ALA A 42 9.30 15.92 -8.95
N VAL A 43 9.11 14.63 -8.64
CA VAL A 43 9.56 13.96 -7.42
C VAL A 43 10.28 12.67 -7.85
N PRO A 44 11.45 12.36 -7.27
CA PRO A 44 12.14 11.10 -7.57
C PRO A 44 11.37 9.93 -6.95
N ASP A 45 11.22 8.86 -7.72
CA ASP A 45 10.66 7.58 -7.29
C ASP A 45 9.36 7.73 -6.46
N PRO A 46 8.29 8.31 -7.04
CA PRO A 46 6.99 8.40 -6.39
C PRO A 46 6.31 7.03 -6.35
N SER A 47 6.85 6.16 -5.50
CA SER A 47 6.57 4.73 -5.50
C SER A 47 5.24 4.36 -4.86
N PHE A 48 4.70 5.25 -4.01
CA PHE A 48 3.41 5.11 -3.36
C PHE A 48 2.66 6.45 -3.32
N LEU A 49 1.35 6.39 -3.53
CA LEU A 49 0.47 7.55 -3.60
C LEU A 49 -0.66 7.44 -2.59
N ALA A 50 -1.20 8.57 -2.14
CA ALA A 50 -2.53 8.60 -1.53
C ALA A 50 -3.32 9.82 -1.94
N VAL A 51 -4.64 9.70 -1.86
CA VAL A 51 -5.59 10.75 -2.21
C VAL A 51 -6.11 11.40 -0.93
N GLY A 52 -6.16 12.73 -0.92
CA GLY A 52 -6.76 13.49 0.18
C GLY A 52 -7.67 14.62 -0.29
N PRO A 53 -8.54 15.11 0.61
CA PRO A 53 -9.43 16.22 0.31
C PRO A 53 -8.70 17.57 0.37
N ARG A 54 -9.19 18.55 -0.41
CA ARG A 54 -9.00 20.00 -0.18
C ARG A 54 -10.37 20.69 -0.28
N GLU A 55 -10.49 21.92 0.24
CA GLU A 55 -11.75 22.67 0.36
C GLU A 55 -12.61 22.65 -0.93
N ASN A 56 -11.98 22.62 -2.11
CA ASN A 56 -12.67 22.56 -3.40
C ASN A 56 -12.05 21.54 -4.37
N GLY A 57 -11.73 20.32 -3.90
CA GLY A 57 -11.33 19.23 -4.78
C GLY A 57 -10.42 18.20 -4.12
N THR A 58 -9.53 17.64 -4.93
CA THR A 58 -8.66 16.55 -4.54
C THR A 58 -7.20 16.97 -4.61
N VAL A 59 -6.41 16.47 -3.67
CA VAL A 59 -4.95 16.55 -3.68
C VAL A 59 -4.42 15.12 -3.73
N LEU A 60 -3.42 14.91 -4.59
CA LEU A 60 -2.67 13.67 -4.63
C LEU A 60 -1.37 13.88 -3.86
N TYR A 61 -1.08 12.98 -2.95
CA TYR A 61 0.18 12.96 -2.20
C TYR A 61 1.04 11.81 -2.69
N ALA A 62 2.35 12.03 -2.74
CA ALA A 62 3.33 11.02 -3.10
C ALA A 62 4.48 11.02 -2.10
N VAL A 63 5.01 9.83 -1.81
CA VAL A 63 6.38 9.73 -1.30
C VAL A 63 7.34 10.07 -2.44
N GLY A 64 8.57 10.44 -2.13
CA GLY A 64 9.70 10.24 -3.03
C GLY A 64 10.68 9.31 -2.34
N GLU A 65 10.80 8.08 -2.84
CA GLU A 65 11.56 6.98 -2.22
C GLU A 65 13.07 7.17 -2.44
N SER A 66 13.61 8.26 -1.90
CA SER A 66 15.02 8.66 -2.00
C SER A 66 15.71 8.69 -0.62
N ALA A 67 17.02 8.92 -0.62
CA ALA A 67 17.81 9.18 0.59
C ALA A 67 18.65 10.46 0.39
N PRO A 68 18.30 11.60 1.04
CA PRO A 68 17.18 11.77 1.98
C PRO A 68 15.81 11.63 1.31
N GLY A 69 14.82 11.14 2.07
CA GLY A 69 13.45 10.95 1.59
C GLY A 69 12.62 12.23 1.57
N VAL A 70 11.62 12.27 0.69
CA VAL A 70 10.70 13.40 0.55
C VAL A 70 9.23 12.98 0.49
N ALA A 71 8.33 13.92 0.71
CA ALA A 71 6.91 13.80 0.40
C ALA A 71 6.42 15.05 -0.33
N ALA A 72 5.46 14.89 -1.23
CA ALA A 72 4.96 15.98 -2.06
C ALA A 72 3.43 15.91 -2.22
N ALA A 73 2.86 17.08 -2.50
CA ALA A 73 1.45 17.25 -2.81
C ALA A 73 1.28 17.78 -4.24
N PHE A 74 0.29 17.26 -4.95
CA PHE A 74 -0.01 17.59 -6.34
C PHE A 74 -1.46 18.02 -6.48
N THR A 75 -1.68 19.05 -7.29
CA THR A 75 -2.98 19.32 -7.89
C THR A 75 -3.24 18.33 -9.02
N VAL A 76 -4.50 17.92 -9.14
CA VAL A 76 -4.94 16.90 -10.10
C VAL A 76 -6.16 17.37 -10.91
N ASP A 77 -6.21 18.67 -11.22
CA ASP A 77 -7.32 19.27 -11.96
C ASP A 77 -7.21 19.06 -13.48
N GLY A 78 -5.98 18.89 -13.99
CA GLY A 78 -5.70 18.67 -15.41
C GLY A 78 -5.18 17.27 -15.72
N ASP A 79 -4.78 17.04 -16.97
CA ASP A 79 -4.26 15.76 -17.47
C ASP A 79 -2.86 15.43 -16.95
N VAL A 80 -2.11 16.42 -16.47
CA VAL A 80 -0.78 16.26 -15.87
C VAL A 80 -0.85 16.69 -14.40
N PRO A 81 -0.49 15.81 -13.44
CA PRO A 81 -0.35 16.20 -12.03
C PRO A 81 0.70 17.31 -11.89
N THR A 82 0.41 18.33 -11.09
CA THR A 82 1.34 19.48 -10.92
C THR A 82 1.61 19.71 -9.44
N LEU A 83 2.88 19.84 -9.07
CA LEU A 83 3.27 20.15 -7.68
C LEU A 83 2.50 21.37 -7.16
N LEU A 84 1.88 21.19 -6.00
CA LEU A 84 1.17 22.26 -5.30
C LEU A 84 2.17 23.22 -4.61
N ALA A 85 3.26 22.67 -4.10
CA ALA A 85 4.38 23.38 -3.48
C ALA A 85 5.66 22.52 -3.61
N PRO A 86 6.87 23.05 -3.31
CA PRO A 86 8.07 22.23 -3.24
C PRO A 86 7.92 21.05 -2.28
N ALA A 87 8.44 19.89 -2.68
CA ALA A 87 8.46 18.69 -1.84
C ALA A 87 9.15 18.96 -0.50
N GLN A 88 8.66 18.32 0.56
CA GLN A 88 9.19 18.45 1.92
C GLN A 88 10.04 17.24 2.27
N ALA A 89 11.14 17.47 2.98
CA ALA A 89 11.92 16.38 3.56
C ALA A 89 11.08 15.67 4.64
N VAL A 90 11.17 14.34 4.67
CA VAL A 90 10.50 13.52 5.69
C VAL A 90 11.41 13.23 6.89
N ASP A 91 12.62 13.79 6.92
CA ASP A 91 13.63 13.53 7.97
C ASP A 91 13.85 12.03 8.25
N GLY A 92 13.78 11.24 7.17
CA GLY A 92 13.98 9.79 7.10
C GLY A 92 14.32 9.38 5.66
N ASP A 93 14.73 8.13 5.48
CA ASP A 93 15.25 7.62 4.20
C ASP A 93 14.32 6.56 3.60
N ALA A 94 14.17 6.61 2.28
CA ALA A 94 13.33 5.73 1.47
C ALA A 94 11.90 5.57 2.01
N PRO A 95 11.08 6.65 2.04
CA PRO A 95 9.66 6.53 2.35
C PRO A 95 8.97 5.66 1.31
N THR A 96 8.40 4.52 1.74
CA THR A 96 7.79 3.49 0.86
C THR A 96 6.27 3.50 0.90
N HIS A 97 5.66 4.17 1.88
CA HIS A 97 4.22 4.26 2.05
C HIS A 97 3.85 5.56 2.75
N LEU A 98 2.63 6.05 2.51
CA LEU A 98 2.07 7.19 3.23
C LEU A 98 0.58 7.03 3.51
N THR A 99 0.09 7.74 4.51
CA THR A 99 -1.34 7.85 4.83
C THR A 99 -1.68 9.27 5.29
N LEU A 100 -2.97 9.61 5.28
CA LEU A 100 -3.49 10.84 5.87
C LEU A 100 -4.20 10.51 7.17
N ALA A 101 -3.86 11.21 8.25
CA ALA A 101 -4.52 11.08 9.54
C ALA A 101 -4.50 12.42 10.28
N ALA A 102 -5.65 12.85 10.79
CA ALA A 102 -5.79 14.07 11.60
C ALA A 102 -5.06 15.31 11.04
N ASN A 103 -5.28 15.62 9.76
CA ASN A 103 -4.61 16.72 9.02
C ASN A 103 -3.09 16.62 8.95
N HIS A 104 -2.54 15.42 9.06
CA HIS A 104 -1.14 15.13 8.82
C HIS A 104 -1.01 14.09 7.72
N LEU A 105 0.03 14.24 6.92
CA LEU A 105 0.55 13.18 6.08
C LEU A 105 1.60 12.44 6.89
N VAL A 106 1.48 11.11 6.95
CA VAL A 106 2.37 10.26 7.72
C VAL A 106 3.07 9.28 6.79
N THR A 107 4.41 9.24 6.81
CA THR A 107 5.22 8.35 5.95
C THR A 107 5.83 7.21 6.74
N ALA A 108 5.95 6.03 6.13
CA ALA A 108 6.79 4.94 6.61
C ALA A 108 8.12 4.95 5.84
N ASN A 109 9.22 5.13 6.56
CA ASN A 109 10.56 5.34 6.01
C ASN A 109 11.36 4.04 6.16
N TYR A 110 11.52 3.32 5.05
CA TYR A 110 12.02 1.95 5.04
C TYR A 110 13.49 1.87 5.44
N THR A 111 14.36 2.66 4.80
CA THR A 111 15.81 2.55 5.05
C THR A 111 16.20 3.08 6.43
N SER A 112 15.53 4.13 6.91
CA SER A 112 15.83 4.71 8.22
C SER A 112 15.08 4.07 9.39
N GLY A 113 14.11 3.18 9.13
CA GLY A 113 13.33 2.51 10.17
C GLY A 113 12.53 3.50 11.01
N SER A 114 11.68 4.32 10.40
CA SER A 114 10.93 5.35 11.14
C SER A 114 9.59 5.69 10.50
N VAL A 115 8.75 6.40 11.26
CA VAL A 115 7.52 7.03 10.77
C VAL A 115 7.61 8.53 10.99
N THR A 116 7.25 9.33 9.98
CA THR A 116 7.28 10.80 10.06
C THR A 116 5.90 11.39 9.88
N ALA A 117 5.53 12.39 10.69
CA ALA A 117 4.32 13.20 10.47
C ALA A 117 4.67 14.59 9.93
N LEU A 118 4.02 14.98 8.83
CA LEU A 118 4.08 16.29 8.21
C LEU A 118 2.68 16.92 8.27
N PRO A 119 2.53 18.19 8.71
CA PRO A 119 1.22 18.84 8.73
C PRO A 119 0.76 19.10 7.29
N VAL A 120 -0.51 18.84 7.03
CA VAL A 120 -1.20 19.23 5.79
C VAL A 120 -1.80 20.62 6.01
N LEU A 121 -1.36 21.58 5.21
CA LEU A 121 -1.80 22.97 5.27
C LEU A 121 -3.18 23.13 4.63
N ALA A 122 -3.82 24.29 4.85
CA ALA A 122 -5.19 24.54 4.40
C ALA A 122 -5.37 24.43 2.87
N ASP A 123 -4.32 24.71 2.10
CA ASP A 123 -4.32 24.55 0.64
C ASP A 123 -4.04 23.12 0.17
N GLY A 124 -3.69 22.21 1.09
CA GLY A 124 -3.28 20.83 0.84
C GLY A 124 -1.77 20.64 0.66
N SER A 125 -0.97 21.70 0.75
CA SER A 125 0.49 21.58 0.71
C SER A 125 1.03 21.02 2.03
N LEU A 126 2.26 20.53 2.04
CA LEU A 126 2.89 19.96 3.22
C LEU A 126 3.77 21.01 3.92
N GLY A 127 3.70 21.08 5.24
CA GLY A 127 4.69 21.77 6.05
C GLY A 127 5.90 20.87 6.36
N ALA A 128 6.92 21.44 7.01
CA ALA A 128 8.08 20.70 7.46
C ALA A 128 7.70 19.58 8.45
N ALA A 129 8.51 18.52 8.53
CA ALA A 129 8.31 17.41 9.45
C ALA A 129 8.10 17.90 10.90
N ALA A 130 6.94 17.53 11.48
CA ALA A 130 6.57 17.90 12.84
C ALA A 130 7.13 16.92 13.86
N SER A 131 7.18 15.63 13.51
CA SER A 131 7.79 14.60 14.35
C SER A 131 8.30 13.42 13.53
N VAL A 132 9.33 12.74 14.06
CA VAL A 132 9.87 11.48 13.55
C VAL A 132 9.91 10.48 14.70
N LEU A 133 9.17 9.39 14.57
CA LEU A 133 9.21 8.26 15.49
C LEU A 133 10.16 7.20 14.92
N ARG A 134 11.35 7.07 15.50
CA ARG A 134 12.30 6.02 15.12
C ARG A 134 11.91 4.70 15.76
N HIS A 135 12.02 3.63 14.98
CA HIS A 135 11.90 2.28 15.46
C HIS A 135 13.24 1.75 15.96
N GLU A 136 13.22 0.69 16.76
CA GLU A 136 14.41 0.02 17.29
C GLU A 136 14.21 -1.49 17.24
N GLY A 137 15.31 -2.24 17.09
CA GLY A 137 15.30 -3.70 17.04
C GLY A 137 15.84 -4.27 15.73
N SER A 138 15.70 -5.58 15.58
CA SER A 138 16.13 -6.36 14.41
C SER A 138 15.39 -7.71 14.37
N GLY A 139 15.54 -8.43 13.27
CA GLY A 139 15.00 -9.76 13.04
C GLY A 139 16.10 -10.77 12.67
N PRO A 140 15.74 -12.04 12.44
CA PRO A 140 16.72 -13.11 12.21
C PRO A 140 17.32 -13.13 10.79
N ASP A 141 16.69 -12.54 9.77
CA ASP A 141 17.25 -12.50 8.40
C ASP A 141 18.38 -11.45 8.32
N THR A 142 19.63 -11.89 8.32
CA THR A 142 20.81 -11.02 8.30
C THR A 142 20.98 -10.23 6.99
N GLY A 143 20.20 -10.48 5.95
CA GLY A 143 20.24 -9.70 4.72
C GLY A 143 19.14 -8.63 4.64
N ARG A 144 18.07 -8.80 5.41
CA ARG A 144 16.82 -8.02 5.27
C ARG A 144 16.30 -7.44 6.58
N GLN A 145 16.85 -7.82 7.73
CA GLN A 145 16.33 -7.49 9.06
C GLN A 145 17.44 -7.12 10.07
N GLU A 146 18.59 -6.61 9.61
CA GLU A 146 19.66 -6.17 10.52
C GLU A 146 19.28 -4.92 11.33
N ALA A 147 18.27 -4.18 10.88
CA ALA A 147 17.74 -2.98 11.50
C ALA A 147 16.23 -2.85 11.20
N PRO A 148 15.52 -1.90 11.83
CA PRO A 148 14.11 -1.67 11.53
C PRO A 148 13.89 -1.16 10.10
N HIS A 149 12.79 -1.61 9.50
CA HIS A 149 12.36 -1.25 8.16
C HIS A 149 10.85 -1.02 8.13
N ALA A 150 10.42 0.18 8.54
CA ALA A 150 9.03 0.60 8.48
C ALA A 150 8.57 0.62 7.02
N HIS A 151 7.71 -0.32 6.63
CA HIS A 151 7.28 -0.49 5.25
C HIS A 151 5.88 0.09 5.00
N GLN A 152 5.00 0.06 6.00
CA GLN A 152 3.66 0.62 5.87
C GLN A 152 3.29 1.46 7.08
N VAL A 153 2.51 2.52 6.85
CA VAL A 153 1.79 3.24 7.90
C VAL A 153 0.38 3.57 7.42
N LEU A 154 -0.63 3.28 8.24
CA LEU A 154 -2.04 3.53 7.94
C LEU A 154 -2.82 3.91 9.20
N ALA A 155 -3.88 4.70 9.05
CA ALA A 155 -4.85 4.89 10.12
C ALA A 155 -5.69 3.62 10.31
N ASP A 156 -6.02 3.30 11.56
CA ASP A 156 -6.99 2.26 11.84
C ASP A 156 -8.41 2.69 11.41
N PRO A 157 -9.37 1.76 11.28
CA PRO A 157 -10.72 2.06 10.82
C PRO A 157 -11.47 3.09 11.68
N SER A 158 -11.12 3.22 12.97
CA SER A 158 -11.68 4.24 13.85
C SER A 158 -11.04 5.63 13.69
N GLY A 159 -9.86 5.69 13.06
CA GLY A 159 -9.07 6.91 12.89
C GLY A 159 -8.35 7.39 14.16
N ASN A 160 -8.38 6.59 15.24
CA ASN A 160 -7.80 6.95 16.53
C ASN A 160 -6.32 6.54 16.64
N TRP A 161 -5.92 5.52 15.88
CA TRP A 161 -4.59 4.94 15.92
C TRP A 161 -3.93 4.99 14.55
N LEU A 162 -2.62 5.19 14.56
CA LEU A 162 -1.77 4.85 13.42
C LEU A 162 -1.17 3.47 13.66
N VAL A 163 -1.15 2.65 12.62
CA VAL A 163 -0.52 1.34 12.63
C VAL A 163 0.65 1.37 11.68
N SER A 164 1.82 0.96 12.15
CA SER A 164 3.06 0.90 11.37
C SER A 164 3.56 -0.54 11.31
N VAL A 165 3.79 -1.03 10.10
CA VAL A 165 4.26 -2.39 9.85
C VAL A 165 5.76 -2.35 9.58
N ASP A 166 6.52 -3.09 10.37
CA ASP A 166 7.98 -3.08 10.31
C ASP A 166 8.53 -4.46 9.90
N LEU A 167 9.04 -4.51 8.67
CA LEU A 167 9.66 -5.70 8.09
C LEU A 167 10.89 -6.12 8.89
N GLY A 168 11.70 -5.15 9.30
CA GLY A 168 13.01 -5.36 9.90
C GLY A 168 12.94 -5.91 11.33
N THR A 169 11.84 -5.68 12.05
CA THR A 169 11.67 -6.13 13.44
C THR A 169 10.60 -7.19 13.63
N ASP A 170 10.03 -7.73 12.55
CA ASP A 170 8.92 -8.68 12.60
C ASP A 170 7.76 -8.20 13.48
N SER A 171 7.36 -6.92 13.37
CA SER A 171 6.36 -6.37 14.28
C SER A 171 5.40 -5.38 13.64
N VAL A 172 4.25 -5.23 14.31
CA VAL A 172 3.27 -4.18 14.04
C VAL A 172 3.22 -3.25 15.25
N ARG A 173 3.52 -1.98 15.02
CA ARG A 173 3.50 -0.91 16.03
C ARG A 173 2.23 -0.10 15.92
N VAL A 174 1.64 0.20 17.07
CA VAL A 174 0.49 1.09 17.21
C VAL A 174 0.98 2.39 17.82
N CYS A 175 0.63 3.51 17.18
CA CYS A 175 1.11 4.83 17.52
C CYS A 175 -0.08 5.78 17.73
N ALA A 176 0.03 6.64 18.74
CA ALA A 176 -0.86 7.79 18.90
C ALA A 176 -0.29 8.98 18.12
N LEU A 177 -1.18 9.70 17.42
CA LEU A 177 -0.88 10.98 16.77
C LEU A 177 -1.58 12.10 17.53
N ASP A 178 -0.80 13.08 18.00
CA ASP A 178 -1.37 14.32 18.53
C ASP A 178 -1.85 15.20 17.35
N PRO A 179 -3.16 15.45 17.20
CA PRO A 179 -3.71 16.17 16.05
C PRO A 179 -3.33 17.66 16.03
N ALA A 180 -2.93 18.24 17.16
CA ALA A 180 -2.57 19.65 17.25
C ALA A 180 -1.09 19.90 16.94
N THR A 181 -0.23 18.95 17.30
CA THR A 181 1.22 19.12 17.19
C THR A 181 1.89 18.21 16.17
N GLY A 182 1.20 17.17 15.69
CA GLY A 182 1.78 16.13 14.85
C GLY A 182 2.72 15.19 15.60
N ALA A 183 2.77 15.25 16.94
CA ALA A 183 3.66 14.41 17.73
C ALA A 183 3.22 12.95 17.71
N LEU A 184 4.10 12.08 17.21
CA LEU A 184 3.94 10.63 17.23
C LEU A 184 4.49 10.04 18.53
N ARG A 185 3.74 9.10 19.13
CA ARG A 185 4.18 8.33 20.30
C ARG A 185 3.82 6.86 20.12
N LEU A 186 4.78 5.98 20.40
CA LEU A 186 4.51 4.54 20.48
C LEU A 186 3.50 4.29 21.60
N HIS A 187 2.45 3.55 21.27
CA HIS A 187 1.40 3.12 22.20
C HIS A 187 1.53 1.63 22.52
N GLY A 188 1.78 0.80 21.50
CA GLY A 188 1.95 -0.64 21.66
C GLY A 188 2.72 -1.26 20.50
N GLU A 189 3.22 -2.47 20.71
CA GLU A 189 3.91 -3.24 19.68
C GLU A 189 3.52 -4.71 19.82
N THR A 190 3.08 -5.30 18.71
CA THR A 190 2.80 -6.73 18.61
C THR A 190 3.91 -7.36 17.78
N ALA A 191 4.72 -8.22 18.41
CA ALA A 191 5.68 -9.06 17.71
C ALA A 191 4.94 -10.17 16.94
N LEU A 192 5.37 -10.41 15.71
CA LEU A 192 4.93 -11.52 14.87
C LEU A 192 5.97 -12.65 14.92
N ARG A 193 5.75 -13.72 14.14
CA ARG A 193 6.72 -14.80 14.06
C ARG A 193 8.05 -14.26 13.48
N PRO A 194 9.20 -14.55 14.11
CA PRO A 194 10.51 -14.13 13.61
C PRO A 194 10.78 -14.63 12.18
N GLY A 195 11.31 -13.75 11.33
CA GLY A 195 11.67 -14.02 9.94
C GLY A 195 10.52 -13.89 8.95
N THR A 196 9.31 -13.47 9.39
CA THR A 196 8.18 -13.29 8.48
C THR A 196 8.32 -12.04 7.62
N GLY A 197 8.98 -11.01 8.14
CA GLY A 197 9.17 -9.72 7.48
C GLY A 197 7.85 -9.11 7.05
N PRO A 198 6.97 -8.70 7.99
CA PRO A 198 5.66 -8.16 7.64
C PRO A 198 5.83 -6.89 6.81
N ARG A 199 5.03 -6.78 5.75
CA ARG A 199 5.15 -5.70 4.77
C ARG A 199 3.96 -4.77 4.84
N HIS A 200 2.79 -5.25 4.45
CA HIS A 200 1.55 -4.51 4.41
C HIS A 200 0.46 -5.20 5.24
N LEU A 201 -0.46 -4.40 5.75
CA LEU A 201 -1.62 -4.76 6.55
C LEU A 201 -2.87 -4.19 5.88
N ALA A 202 -3.93 -4.99 5.83
CA ALA A 202 -5.27 -4.53 5.48
C ALA A 202 -6.26 -4.85 6.59
N PHE A 203 -7.13 -3.89 6.92
CA PHE A 203 -8.24 -4.12 7.85
C PHE A 203 -9.43 -4.77 7.14
N HIS A 204 -10.11 -5.67 7.83
CA HIS A 204 -11.41 -6.17 7.40
C HIS A 204 -12.45 -5.03 7.44
N PRO A 205 -13.44 -4.98 6.53
CA PRO A 205 -14.46 -3.92 6.51
C PRO A 205 -15.26 -3.76 7.82
N SER A 206 -15.34 -4.80 8.66
CA SER A 206 -15.96 -4.71 10.00
C SER A 206 -15.16 -3.85 10.99
N GLY A 207 -13.89 -3.60 10.70
CA GLY A 207 -12.96 -2.88 11.57
C GLY A 207 -12.47 -3.67 12.78
N ALA A 208 -12.79 -4.96 12.90
CA ALA A 208 -12.44 -5.78 14.06
C ALA A 208 -11.28 -6.77 13.79
N LEU A 209 -10.80 -6.85 12.55
CA LEU A 209 -9.75 -7.76 12.12
C LEU A 209 -8.75 -7.03 11.23
N ALA A 210 -7.52 -7.50 11.26
CA ALA A 210 -6.42 -7.06 10.41
C ALA A 210 -5.68 -8.28 9.85
N TYR A 211 -5.24 -8.16 8.59
CA TYR A 211 -4.50 -9.19 7.88
C TYR A 211 -3.13 -8.64 7.51
N VAL A 212 -2.06 -9.25 8.04
CA VAL A 212 -0.68 -8.79 7.87
C VAL A 212 0.06 -9.73 6.94
N LEU A 213 0.56 -9.21 5.82
CA LEU A 213 1.23 -9.99 4.79
C LEU A 213 2.75 -10.02 5.05
N GLY A 214 3.33 -11.22 5.11
CA GLY A 214 4.78 -11.42 5.19
C GLY A 214 5.44 -11.31 3.82
N GLU A 215 6.50 -10.51 3.70
CA GLU A 215 7.32 -10.41 2.50
C GLU A 215 8.42 -11.48 2.45
N LEU A 216 9.06 -11.78 3.59
CA LEU A 216 10.20 -12.70 3.62
C LEU A 216 9.76 -14.16 3.70
N GLU A 217 8.57 -14.40 4.24
CA GLU A 217 7.86 -15.67 4.28
C GLU A 217 6.45 -15.50 3.70
N PRO A 218 6.01 -16.33 2.73
CA PRO A 218 4.76 -16.14 2.02
C PRO A 218 3.51 -16.58 2.81
N VAL A 219 3.25 -15.87 3.90
CA VAL A 219 2.13 -16.10 4.83
C VAL A 219 1.31 -14.83 5.06
N LEU A 220 0.03 -15.05 5.35
CA LEU A 220 -0.89 -14.04 5.85
C LEU A 220 -1.16 -14.30 7.33
N THR A 221 -0.77 -13.37 8.20
CA THR A 221 -1.10 -13.40 9.62
C THR A 221 -2.46 -12.76 9.86
N VAL A 222 -3.39 -13.50 10.44
CA VAL A 222 -4.73 -13.00 10.80
C VAL A 222 -4.72 -12.55 12.25
N CYS A 223 -5.18 -11.33 12.49
CA CYS A 223 -5.19 -10.69 13.79
C CYS A 223 -6.56 -10.12 14.13
N ARG A 224 -6.91 -10.13 15.42
CA ARG A 224 -8.01 -9.33 15.97
C ARG A 224 -7.51 -7.92 16.27
N TRP A 225 -8.29 -6.92 15.85
CA TRP A 225 -8.04 -5.52 16.14
C TRP A 225 -9.02 -5.02 17.20
N ASP A 226 -8.48 -4.55 18.31
CA ASP A 226 -9.22 -3.87 19.37
C ASP A 226 -9.01 -2.36 19.21
N ALA A 227 -9.93 -1.70 18.50
CA ALA A 227 -9.85 -0.26 18.20
C ALA A 227 -9.98 0.62 19.45
N GLU A 228 -10.60 0.13 20.53
CA GLU A 228 -10.74 0.88 21.77
C GLU A 228 -9.39 0.98 22.50
N THR A 229 -8.64 -0.12 22.54
CA THR A 229 -7.35 -0.17 23.25
C THR A 229 -6.13 -0.05 22.37
N GLY A 230 -6.29 -0.07 21.04
CA GLY A 230 -5.18 -0.05 20.09
C GLY A 230 -4.32 -1.32 20.17
N ARG A 231 -4.96 -2.49 20.35
CA ARG A 231 -4.26 -3.78 20.52
C ARG A 231 -4.51 -4.70 19.32
N LEU A 232 -3.44 -5.35 18.88
CA LEU A 232 -3.46 -6.35 17.81
C LEU A 232 -3.14 -7.74 18.41
N ASP A 233 -4.11 -8.65 18.38
CA ASP A 233 -3.99 -10.01 18.92
C ASP A 233 -3.91 -11.03 17.77
N VAL A 234 -2.80 -11.79 17.67
CA VAL A 234 -2.61 -12.79 16.60
C VAL A 234 -3.53 -13.99 16.80
N LEU A 235 -4.24 -14.40 15.74
CA LEU A 235 -5.18 -15.53 15.76
C LEU A 235 -4.61 -16.77 15.07
N GLY A 236 -3.85 -16.58 14.00
CA GLY A 236 -3.27 -17.66 13.22
C GLY A 236 -2.73 -17.16 11.90
N GLU A 237 -2.36 -18.09 11.03
CA GLU A 237 -1.78 -17.79 9.72
C GLU A 237 -2.36 -18.68 8.63
N ALA A 238 -2.33 -18.17 7.41
CA ALA A 238 -2.68 -18.90 6.20
C ALA A 238 -1.56 -18.76 5.15
N PRO A 239 -1.26 -19.80 4.36
CA PRO A 239 -0.33 -19.68 3.25
C PRO A 239 -0.93 -18.81 2.15
N VAL A 240 -0.09 -18.00 1.50
CA VAL A 240 -0.49 -17.23 0.31
C VAL A 240 0.05 -17.85 -0.98
N LEU A 241 0.67 -19.03 -0.92
CA LEU A 241 1.10 -19.83 -2.08
C LEU A 241 0.67 -21.29 -1.91
N PRO A 242 0.51 -22.06 -3.00
CA PRO A 242 0.28 -23.50 -2.95
C PRO A 242 1.40 -24.28 -2.22
N GLU A 243 1.04 -25.31 -1.46
CA GLU A 243 1.98 -26.09 -0.62
C GLU A 243 3.18 -26.69 -1.38
N HIS A 244 3.00 -27.00 -2.66
CA HIS A 244 4.02 -27.70 -3.47
C HIS A 244 4.99 -26.77 -4.22
N GLU A 245 4.82 -25.45 -4.11
CA GLU A 245 5.67 -24.47 -4.79
C GLU A 245 6.78 -23.92 -3.87
N THR A 246 6.92 -24.48 -2.67
CA THR A 246 7.91 -24.05 -1.67
C THR A 246 9.21 -24.87 -1.66
N ALA A 247 9.36 -25.88 -2.53
CA ALA A 247 10.49 -26.81 -2.49
C ALA A 247 11.36 -26.87 -3.78
N ASP A 248 12.67 -26.81 -3.54
CA ASP A 248 13.86 -27.19 -4.32
C ASP A 248 14.22 -26.53 -5.67
N GLU A 249 13.31 -25.85 -6.39
CA GLU A 249 13.69 -25.05 -7.58
C GLU A 249 12.87 -23.74 -7.75
N ALA A 250 12.05 -23.39 -6.76
CA ALA A 250 11.15 -22.24 -6.84
C ALA A 250 11.88 -20.90 -6.72
N VAL A 251 11.54 -19.95 -7.59
CA VAL A 251 11.93 -18.54 -7.46
C VAL A 251 11.48 -18.04 -6.09
N ARG A 252 12.40 -17.50 -5.27
CA ARG A 252 12.04 -16.91 -3.97
C ARG A 252 10.96 -15.86 -4.19
N THR A 253 9.86 -16.03 -3.47
CA THR A 253 8.67 -15.20 -3.63
C THR A 253 8.59 -14.19 -2.51
N TYR A 254 8.25 -12.95 -2.87
CA TYR A 254 8.15 -11.82 -1.96
C TYR A 254 6.76 -11.20 -2.09
N PRO A 255 5.77 -11.63 -1.27
CA PRO A 255 4.48 -10.97 -1.28
C PRO A 255 4.59 -9.47 -1.04
N SER A 256 3.72 -8.70 -1.68
CA SER A 256 3.79 -7.24 -1.75
C SER A 256 2.54 -6.61 -1.15
N GLU A 257 1.39 -6.78 -1.79
CA GLU A 257 0.16 -6.09 -1.40
C GLU A 257 -0.89 -7.07 -0.87
N VAL A 258 -1.72 -6.62 0.05
CA VAL A 258 -2.92 -7.32 0.51
C VAL A 258 -4.15 -6.41 0.39
N VAL A 259 -5.19 -6.88 -0.31
CA VAL A 259 -6.44 -6.14 -0.49
C VAL A 259 -7.61 -6.98 -0.01
N VAL A 260 -8.47 -6.42 0.83
CA VAL A 260 -9.70 -7.10 1.31
C VAL A 260 -10.88 -6.61 0.49
N ALA A 261 -11.76 -7.53 0.10
CA ALA A 261 -13.00 -7.22 -0.58
C ALA A 261 -13.90 -6.34 0.30
N ARG A 262 -14.67 -5.45 -0.32
CA ARG A 262 -15.57 -4.53 0.41
C ARG A 262 -16.66 -5.25 1.21
N ASP A 263 -17.04 -6.45 0.78
CA ASP A 263 -18.00 -7.31 1.47
C ASP A 263 -17.36 -8.21 2.54
N GLY A 264 -16.03 -8.17 2.69
CA GLY A 264 -15.28 -8.92 3.70
C GLY A 264 -15.18 -10.42 3.42
N ARG A 265 -15.60 -10.93 2.26
CA ARG A 265 -15.62 -12.37 1.99
C ARG A 265 -14.34 -12.91 1.35
N PHE A 266 -13.57 -12.04 0.71
CA PHE A 266 -12.35 -12.42 0.00
C PHE A 266 -11.21 -11.47 0.34
N LEU A 267 -9.99 -11.95 0.17
CA LEU A 267 -8.82 -11.11 0.07
C LEU A 267 -7.93 -11.56 -1.09
N TRP A 268 -7.11 -10.63 -1.58
CA TRP A 268 -6.12 -10.86 -2.61
C TRP A 268 -4.74 -10.47 -2.13
N THR A 269 -3.72 -11.22 -2.54
CA THR A 269 -2.32 -10.83 -2.34
C THR A 269 -1.55 -10.83 -3.64
N ALA A 270 -0.63 -9.88 -3.84
CA ALA A 270 0.33 -9.93 -4.94
C ALA A 270 1.62 -10.60 -4.49
N ASN A 271 2.20 -11.42 -5.37
CA ASN A 271 3.40 -12.19 -5.08
C ASN A 271 4.49 -11.90 -6.12
N ARG A 272 5.52 -11.15 -5.73
CA ARG A 272 6.68 -10.87 -6.60
C ARG A 272 7.59 -12.09 -6.71
N GLY A 273 8.11 -12.35 -7.90
CA GLY A 273 8.91 -13.54 -8.19
C GLY A 273 8.05 -14.70 -8.69
N HIS A 274 6.96 -15.01 -7.99
CA HIS A 274 5.93 -15.93 -8.51
C HIS A 274 5.05 -15.26 -9.60
N ASP A 275 4.99 -13.93 -9.63
CA ASP A 275 4.23 -13.13 -10.60
C ASP A 275 2.74 -13.53 -10.64
N SER A 276 2.14 -13.63 -9.45
CA SER A 276 0.76 -14.07 -9.25
C SER A 276 -0.04 -13.19 -8.30
N ILE A 277 -1.36 -13.38 -8.37
CA ILE A 277 -2.35 -12.92 -7.42
C ILE A 277 -2.93 -14.15 -6.73
N SER A 278 -2.80 -14.22 -5.41
CA SER A 278 -3.47 -15.24 -4.60
C SER A 278 -4.85 -14.77 -4.20
N VAL A 279 -5.82 -15.69 -4.21
CA VAL A 279 -7.22 -15.45 -3.84
C VAL A 279 -7.52 -16.29 -2.63
N LEU A 280 -7.88 -15.64 -1.52
CA LEU A 280 -8.26 -16.34 -0.29
C LEU A 280 -9.71 -16.02 0.07
N THR A 281 -10.45 -17.03 0.51
CA THR A 281 -11.77 -16.86 1.13
C THR A 281 -11.61 -16.64 2.62
N LEU A 282 -12.47 -15.78 3.17
CA LEU A 282 -12.64 -15.57 4.59
C LEU A 282 -13.87 -16.34 5.09
N ASP A 283 -13.76 -16.99 6.24
CA ASP A 283 -14.94 -17.59 6.89
C ASP A 283 -15.92 -16.52 7.39
N GLU A 284 -17.10 -16.93 7.87
CA GLU A 284 -18.13 -15.97 8.32
C GLU A 284 -17.64 -15.01 9.42
N SER A 285 -16.65 -15.44 10.22
CA SER A 285 -16.06 -14.59 11.25
C SER A 285 -14.97 -13.65 10.72
N GLY A 286 -14.38 -13.98 9.57
CA GLY A 286 -13.20 -13.35 9.01
C GLY A 286 -11.88 -13.81 9.66
N GLU A 287 -11.93 -14.62 10.73
CA GLU A 287 -10.75 -15.05 11.51
C GLU A 287 -9.94 -16.15 10.84
N LYS A 288 -10.49 -16.82 9.81
CA LYS A 288 -9.80 -17.84 9.03
C LYS A 288 -9.78 -17.49 7.56
N ALA A 289 -8.59 -17.49 6.99
CA ALA A 289 -8.36 -17.37 5.57
C ALA A 289 -7.97 -18.72 4.97
N ALA A 290 -8.44 -19.02 3.77
CA ALA A 290 -8.05 -20.21 3.01
C ALA A 290 -7.74 -19.84 1.56
N LEU A 291 -6.56 -20.24 1.07
CA LEU A 291 -6.19 -20.09 -0.33
C LEU A 291 -7.10 -20.96 -1.21
N VAL A 292 -7.83 -20.33 -2.13
CA VAL A 292 -8.78 -21.01 -3.03
C VAL A 292 -8.35 -20.97 -4.50
N ALA A 293 -7.52 -19.99 -4.88
CA ALA A 293 -6.97 -19.90 -6.22
C ALA A 293 -5.67 -19.08 -6.24
N THR A 294 -4.87 -19.32 -7.28
CA THR A 294 -3.73 -18.49 -7.67
C THR A 294 -3.86 -18.21 -9.15
N VAL A 295 -3.83 -16.94 -9.55
CA VAL A 295 -3.95 -16.51 -10.95
C VAL A 295 -2.75 -15.64 -11.33
N GLY A 296 -2.39 -15.58 -12.61
CA GLY A 296 -1.30 -14.72 -13.06
C GLY A 296 -1.63 -13.23 -12.89
N CYS A 297 -0.65 -12.40 -12.51
CA CYS A 297 -0.84 -10.96 -12.36
C CYS A 297 -0.85 -10.18 -13.69
N GLY A 298 -0.72 -10.89 -14.83
CA GLY A 298 -0.71 -10.27 -16.16
C GLY A 298 0.55 -9.45 -16.45
N GLY A 299 1.66 -9.72 -15.74
CA GLY A 299 2.93 -9.03 -15.88
C GLY A 299 4.02 -9.72 -15.07
N ARG A 300 5.01 -8.95 -14.59
CA ARG A 300 6.09 -9.40 -13.70
C ARG A 300 6.31 -8.43 -12.56
N TRP A 301 6.60 -8.97 -11.39
CA TRP A 301 6.87 -8.24 -10.17
C TRP A 301 5.70 -7.32 -9.76
N PRO A 302 4.51 -7.89 -9.48
CA PRO A 302 3.35 -7.11 -9.03
C PRO A 302 3.66 -6.47 -7.68
N ARG A 303 3.92 -5.16 -7.65
CA ARG A 303 4.32 -4.43 -6.44
C ARG A 303 3.15 -3.89 -5.64
N ASP A 304 2.03 -3.66 -6.31
CA ASP A 304 0.80 -3.15 -5.72
C ASP A 304 -0.42 -3.83 -6.36
N LEU A 305 -1.48 -3.95 -5.57
CA LEU A 305 -2.83 -4.33 -5.95
C LEU A 305 -3.80 -3.30 -5.43
N THR A 306 -4.76 -2.91 -6.26
CA THR A 306 -5.80 -1.98 -5.82
C THR A 306 -7.17 -2.37 -6.38
N LEU A 307 -8.20 -2.25 -5.55
CA LEU A 307 -9.59 -2.35 -5.98
C LEU A 307 -10.10 -0.98 -6.38
N ASP A 308 -10.84 -0.92 -7.47
CA ASP A 308 -11.54 0.30 -7.84
C ASP A 308 -12.62 0.67 -6.80
N PRO A 309 -13.14 1.91 -6.83
CA PRO A 309 -14.20 2.34 -5.92
C PRO A 309 -15.45 1.45 -5.95
N SER A 310 -15.80 0.85 -7.09
CA SER A 310 -16.95 -0.07 -7.18
C SER A 310 -16.66 -1.47 -6.62
N GLY A 311 -15.39 -1.87 -6.53
CA GLY A 311 -14.96 -3.21 -6.13
C GLY A 311 -15.16 -4.26 -7.23
N GLN A 312 -15.48 -3.85 -8.46
CA GLN A 312 -15.67 -4.76 -9.60
C GLN A 312 -14.36 -5.06 -10.33
N TRP A 313 -13.38 -4.16 -10.20
CA TRP A 313 -12.11 -4.22 -10.91
C TRP A 313 -10.94 -4.24 -9.94
N LEU A 314 -10.08 -5.25 -10.08
CA LEU A 314 -8.79 -5.34 -9.38
C LEU A 314 -7.68 -4.98 -10.37
N TYR A 315 -6.71 -4.18 -9.95
CA TYR A 315 -5.58 -3.74 -10.76
C TYR A 315 -4.28 -4.20 -10.13
N ALA A 316 -3.33 -4.63 -10.96
CA ALA A 316 -1.98 -5.02 -10.55
C ALA A 316 -0.95 -4.11 -11.21
N ALA A 317 -0.14 -3.43 -10.41
CA ALA A 317 1.00 -2.65 -10.88
C ALA A 317 2.23 -3.56 -11.00
N ASN A 318 2.59 -3.93 -12.23
CA ASN A 318 3.69 -4.85 -12.50
C ASN A 318 4.97 -4.05 -12.81
N GLU A 319 5.82 -3.90 -11.80
CA GLU A 319 6.98 -3.01 -11.83
C GLU A 319 7.97 -3.40 -12.94
N HIS A 320 8.42 -4.66 -12.95
CA HIS A 320 9.50 -5.10 -13.83
C HIS A 320 9.06 -5.28 -15.29
N SER A 321 7.79 -5.61 -15.54
CA SER A 321 7.27 -5.68 -16.91
C SER A 321 6.75 -4.33 -17.41
N GLY A 322 6.58 -3.34 -16.52
CA GLY A 322 6.18 -1.99 -16.90
C GLY A 322 4.75 -1.91 -17.42
N ASN A 323 3.80 -2.54 -16.73
CA ASN A 323 2.39 -2.46 -17.11
C ASN A 323 1.45 -2.51 -15.89
N VAL A 324 0.29 -1.85 -16.01
CA VAL A 324 -0.84 -2.09 -15.12
C VAL A 324 -1.80 -3.06 -15.82
N SER A 325 -2.10 -4.18 -15.18
CA SER A 325 -3.13 -5.13 -15.64
C SER A 325 -4.38 -5.00 -14.79
N TRP A 326 -5.56 -5.16 -15.38
CA TRP A 326 -6.83 -5.13 -14.65
C TRP A 326 -7.67 -6.37 -14.91
N PHE A 327 -8.49 -6.68 -13.91
CA PHE A 327 -9.21 -7.93 -13.80
C PHE A 327 -10.65 -7.67 -13.36
N ALA A 328 -11.61 -8.31 -14.01
CA ALA A 328 -12.98 -8.36 -13.53
C ALA A 328 -13.07 -9.34 -12.36
N VAL A 329 -13.55 -8.87 -11.21
CA VAL A 329 -13.72 -9.71 -10.02
C VAL A 329 -15.02 -10.50 -10.12
N ASP A 330 -14.92 -11.83 -10.04
CA ASP A 330 -16.08 -12.70 -9.92
C ASP A 330 -16.70 -12.54 -8.53
N ALA A 331 -17.91 -11.97 -8.45
CA ALA A 331 -18.53 -11.63 -7.17
C ALA A 331 -18.90 -12.85 -6.30
N GLU A 332 -19.01 -14.04 -6.88
CA GLU A 332 -19.36 -15.26 -6.14
C GLU A 332 -18.13 -15.95 -5.57
N THR A 333 -17.02 -15.94 -6.31
CA THR A 333 -15.81 -16.71 -5.98
C THR A 333 -14.63 -15.85 -5.54
N GLY A 334 -14.67 -14.54 -5.80
CA GLY A 334 -13.55 -13.62 -5.62
C GLY A 334 -12.44 -13.81 -6.65
N ILE A 335 -12.54 -14.75 -7.59
CA ILE A 335 -11.45 -15.04 -8.54
C ILE A 335 -11.39 -13.95 -9.62
N PRO A 336 -10.28 -13.19 -9.74
CA PRO A 336 -10.17 -12.14 -10.73
C PRO A 336 -9.85 -12.73 -12.12
N ARG A 337 -10.54 -12.24 -13.16
CA ARG A 337 -10.35 -12.64 -14.56
C ARG A 337 -9.70 -11.51 -15.36
N HIS A 338 -8.54 -11.78 -15.94
CA HIS A 338 -7.78 -10.78 -16.70
C HIS A 338 -8.61 -10.19 -17.83
N ALA A 339 -8.71 -8.85 -17.87
CA ALA A 339 -9.53 -8.11 -18.82
C ALA A 339 -8.70 -7.24 -19.77
N GLY A 340 -7.55 -6.74 -19.32
CA GLY A 340 -6.66 -5.94 -20.15
C GLY A 340 -5.45 -5.42 -19.40
N SER A 341 -4.61 -4.69 -20.12
CA SER A 341 -3.44 -4.02 -19.55
C SER A 341 -3.08 -2.76 -20.33
N VAL A 342 -2.29 -1.89 -19.69
CA VAL A 342 -1.69 -0.70 -20.30
C VAL A 342 -0.21 -0.61 -19.93
N GLU A 343 0.63 -0.22 -20.87
CA GLU A 343 2.05 0.01 -20.61
C GLU A 343 2.23 1.22 -19.70
N ALA A 344 2.94 1.02 -18.59
CA ALA A 344 3.28 2.01 -17.58
C ALA A 344 4.63 1.61 -16.96
N PRO A 345 5.76 2.10 -17.52
CA PRO A 345 7.09 1.68 -17.10
C PRO A 345 7.33 1.85 -15.59
N ALA A 346 7.93 0.83 -14.96
CA ALA A 346 8.28 0.80 -13.54
C ALA A 346 7.15 1.20 -12.58
N VAL A 347 5.88 0.98 -12.97
CA VAL A 347 4.72 1.30 -12.15
C VAL A 347 4.71 0.47 -10.86
N SER A 348 4.44 1.12 -9.74
CA SER A 348 4.52 0.50 -8.42
C SER A 348 3.32 0.79 -7.53
N CYS A 349 2.42 1.69 -7.93
CA CYS A 349 1.20 2.02 -7.17
C CYS A 349 0.11 2.53 -8.09
N VAL A 350 -1.16 2.22 -7.80
CA VAL A 350 -2.34 2.80 -8.45
C VAL A 350 -3.36 3.27 -7.42
N VAL A 351 -3.81 4.53 -7.52
CA VAL A 351 -4.87 5.10 -6.67
C VAL A 351 -5.98 5.74 -7.50
N PHE A 352 -7.21 5.73 -6.98
CA PHE A 352 -8.41 6.25 -7.68
C PHE A 352 -8.95 7.53 -7.04
N VAL A 353 -9.58 8.37 -7.87
CA VAL A 353 -10.35 9.57 -7.49
C VAL A 353 -11.73 9.55 -8.14
#